data_AF-A0A7W4HGS0-F1
#
_entry.id   AF-A0A7W4HGS0-F1
#
_cell.length_a   1.000
_cell.length_b   1.000
_cell.length_c   1.000
_cell.angle_alpha   90.00
_cell.angle_beta   90.00
_cell.angle_gamma   90.00
#
_symmetry.space_group_name_H-M   'P 1'
#
loop_
_entity.id
_entity.type
_entity.pdbx_description
1 polymer ?
#
loop_
_entity_poly.entity_id
_entity_poly.type
_entity_poly.pdbx_seq_one_letter_code
_entity_poly.pdbx_strand_id
1 'polypeptide(L)'
;MKLFFSKTDSIYKILKILEKIPSNKQVEIAIDSEHAFFDNQRWGRQVQEIINTRQLNIVFKAEKNFNRTYFEQVGLRVLEQKQRPIVKILRTLGLFLFDSKRFHLLTQNKQQYLTYLIFGLEVVVGLALLWVVLLFFMPSATVTLLPAQNSEDIIYNFRYYPQGFQGLSGVIRQLSIPYQTGSIRYQYQMSISTDNIHHISNPSEGTVKIYNRTPNKFDLLANTKFIASDGTIFVSREPISIPAGAPDKASELKVKLTASEYDEAGNLIGVRGNIARGSKLTIKNIKESYLLTKIWAEAIEDFKGGSTTSLGIVSEKDHAILRQKLTDSVYQNKLATVKQQFQQKNAVVFLSSPLVKTTIENIIIDGKIGDKATSLKGYAQVSFSFLYVNWEDLMNAFSEYVRARQADSIHLISIDPNSLSFLYENLKSETLVAQFSGENSQIGSNALYILPTKVSILQGYDFKRDIKGILPSIKNLVSGKTVSETQKLIQSYPEISSSSIDLGLFGGDRLPTVKSRISVKVSE
;
A
#
# COMPACT_ATOMS: atom_id res chain seq x y z
N MET A 1 -17.09 80.03 35.99
CA MET A 1 -15.61 80.16 35.97
C MET A 1 -15.02 79.13 36.91
N LYS A 2 -13.86 78.53 36.61
CA LYS A 2 -13.20 77.59 37.53
C LYS A 2 -11.88 78.18 38.00
N LEU A 3 -11.68 78.21 39.32
CA LEU A 3 -10.45 78.69 39.95
C LEU A 3 -9.84 77.54 40.74
N PHE A 4 -8.53 77.38 40.61
CA PHE A 4 -7.76 76.40 41.35
C PHE A 4 -6.68 77.11 42.16
N PHE A 5 -6.57 76.76 43.43
CA PHE A 5 -5.53 77.25 44.33
C PHE A 5 -4.64 76.09 44.76
N SER A 6 -3.37 76.17 44.38
CA SER A 6 -2.35 75.18 44.71
C SER A 6 -1.89 75.32 46.16
N LYS A 7 -1.25 74.29 46.73
CA LYS A 7 -0.72 74.35 48.11
C LYS A 7 0.26 75.50 48.38
N THR A 8 0.89 76.05 47.35
CA THR A 8 1.87 77.15 47.46
C THR A 8 1.25 78.54 47.34
N ASP A 9 -0.03 78.64 46.99
CA ASP A 9 -0.70 79.93 46.89
C ASP A 9 -0.93 80.53 48.27
N SER A 10 -0.81 81.86 48.39
CA SER A 10 -1.04 82.54 49.66
C SER A 10 -2.54 82.72 49.93
N ILE A 11 -2.93 82.68 51.20
CA ILE A 11 -4.33 82.90 51.61
C ILE A 11 -4.83 84.27 51.13
N TYR A 12 -3.98 85.29 51.16
CA TYR A 12 -4.28 86.63 50.63
C TYR A 12 -4.61 86.62 49.13
N LYS A 13 -4.00 85.72 48.34
CA LYS A 13 -4.31 85.56 46.91
C LYS A 13 -5.74 85.07 46.72
N ILE A 14 -6.21 84.15 47.57
CA ILE A 14 -7.60 83.68 47.57
C ILE A 14 -8.55 84.84 47.87
N LEU A 15 -8.33 85.57 48.97
CA LEU A 15 -9.18 86.69 49.39
C LEU A 15 -9.25 87.81 48.34
N LYS A 16 -8.09 88.23 47.81
CA LYS A 16 -8.01 89.30 46.81
C LYS A 16 -8.63 88.92 45.47
N ILE A 17 -8.61 87.64 45.10
CA ILE A 17 -9.30 87.16 43.90
C ILE A 17 -10.80 87.18 44.13
N LEU A 18 -11.30 86.77 45.30
CA LEU A 18 -12.72 86.85 45.65
C LEU A 18 -13.27 88.29 45.58
N GLU A 19 -12.49 89.29 46.00
CA GLU A 19 -12.84 90.71 45.86
C GLU A 19 -12.92 91.20 44.40
N LYS A 20 -12.27 90.52 43.46
CA LYS A 20 -12.26 90.91 42.05
C LYS A 20 -13.30 90.17 41.21
N ILE A 21 -14.01 89.19 41.78
CA ILE A 21 -15.03 88.44 41.05
C ILE A 21 -16.28 89.32 40.84
N PRO A 22 -16.82 89.41 39.60
CA PRO A 22 -18.08 90.11 39.36
C PRO A 22 -19.26 89.28 39.89
N SER A 23 -20.19 89.93 40.61
CA SER A 23 -21.28 89.27 41.36
C SER A 23 -22.21 88.40 40.52
N ASN A 24 -22.32 88.64 39.21
CA ASN A 24 -23.26 87.93 38.34
C ASN A 24 -22.73 86.61 37.75
N LYS A 25 -21.51 86.17 38.11
CA LYS A 25 -20.92 84.92 37.57
C LYS A 25 -20.85 83.81 38.62
N GLN A 26 -21.28 82.61 38.23
CA GLN A 26 -21.05 81.40 39.04
C GLN A 26 -19.58 80.97 38.94
N VAL A 27 -18.95 80.77 40.10
CA VAL A 27 -17.54 80.38 40.20
C VAL A 27 -17.38 79.08 40.98
N GLU A 28 -16.69 78.11 40.41
CA GLU A 28 -16.27 76.88 41.07
C GLU A 28 -14.83 77.07 41.56
N ILE A 29 -14.58 76.87 42.85
CA ILE A 29 -13.26 77.01 43.45
C ILE A 29 -12.80 75.65 43.95
N ALA A 30 -11.63 75.20 43.53
CA ALA A 30 -10.95 74.07 44.16
C ALA A 30 -9.68 74.56 44.86
N ILE A 31 -9.50 74.13 46.10
CA ILE A 31 -8.31 74.41 46.90
C ILE A 31 -7.63 73.08 47.18
N ASP A 32 -6.34 73.00 46.92
CA ASP A 32 -5.52 71.83 47.22
C ASP A 32 -5.67 71.41 48.69
N SER A 33 -5.82 70.10 48.94
CA SER A 33 -6.08 69.55 50.27
C SER A 33 -4.96 69.83 51.29
N GLU A 34 -3.75 70.14 50.82
CA GLU A 34 -2.59 70.46 51.66
C GLU A 34 -2.37 71.97 51.83
N HIS A 35 -3.30 72.80 51.37
CA HIS A 35 -3.18 74.25 51.48
C HIS A 35 -3.42 74.73 52.92
N ALA A 36 -2.61 75.69 53.39
CA ALA A 36 -2.74 76.34 54.69
C ALA A 36 -4.10 77.02 54.98
N PHE A 37 -4.98 77.09 53.98
CA PHE A 37 -6.36 77.57 54.12
C PHE A 37 -7.17 76.68 55.08
N PHE A 38 -6.85 75.39 55.12
CA PHE A 38 -7.54 74.39 55.95
C PHE A 38 -7.01 74.32 57.39
N ASP A 39 -5.90 75.01 57.70
CA ASP A 39 -5.28 74.97 59.02
C ASP A 39 -6.09 75.72 60.09
N ASN A 40 -6.85 76.75 59.68
CA ASN A 40 -7.62 77.58 60.60
C ASN A 40 -8.96 78.04 60.01
N GLN A 41 -10.06 77.71 60.70
CA GLN A 41 -11.42 78.05 60.33
C GLN A 41 -11.67 79.56 60.16
N ARG A 42 -10.84 80.42 60.76
CA ARG A 42 -10.91 81.89 60.56
C ARG A 42 -10.87 82.26 59.08
N TRP A 43 -10.06 81.57 58.28
CA TRP A 43 -9.91 81.86 56.85
C TRP A 43 -11.17 81.49 56.05
N GLY A 44 -11.77 80.34 56.35
CA GLY A 44 -13.05 79.97 55.79
C GLY A 44 -14.15 80.98 56.13
N ARG A 45 -14.19 81.48 57.38
CA ARG A 45 -15.22 82.43 57.82
C ARG A 45 -15.08 83.79 57.12
N GLN A 46 -13.84 84.26 56.94
CA GLN A 46 -13.56 85.47 56.17
C GLN A 46 -13.98 85.32 54.71
N VAL A 47 -13.72 84.16 54.10
CA VAL A 47 -14.19 83.87 52.75
C VAL A 47 -15.72 83.88 52.67
N GLN A 48 -16.40 83.27 53.65
CA GLN A 48 -17.86 83.28 53.73
C GLN A 48 -18.43 84.70 53.87
N GLU A 49 -17.79 85.55 54.68
CA GLU A 49 -18.20 86.94 54.89
C GLU A 49 -18.08 87.78 53.60
N ILE A 50 -17.00 87.62 52.84
CA ILE A 50 -16.83 88.27 51.53
C ILE A 50 -17.89 87.80 50.53
N ILE A 51 -18.15 86.48 50.50
CA ILE A 51 -19.16 85.89 49.62
C ILE A 51 -20.56 86.45 49.93
N ASN A 52 -20.92 86.52 51.21
CA ASN A 52 -22.23 87.01 51.65
C ASN A 52 -22.38 88.52 51.38
N THR A 53 -21.39 89.33 51.77
CA THR A 53 -21.43 90.80 51.62
C THR A 53 -21.54 91.22 50.15
N ARG A 54 -20.91 90.48 49.24
CA ARG A 54 -20.92 90.78 47.80
C ARG A 54 -21.90 89.95 46.96
N GLN A 55 -22.71 89.12 47.64
CA GLN A 55 -23.68 88.20 47.03
C GLN A 55 -23.08 87.34 45.89
N LEU A 56 -21.90 86.76 46.12
CA LEU A 56 -21.19 85.97 45.11
C LEU A 56 -21.76 84.53 45.02
N ASN A 57 -21.96 84.02 43.80
CA ASN A 57 -22.41 82.64 43.58
C ASN A 57 -21.20 81.69 43.43
N ILE A 58 -20.67 81.20 44.56
CA ILE A 58 -19.46 80.37 44.61
C ILE A 58 -19.77 78.97 45.13
N VAL A 59 -19.16 77.96 44.51
CA VAL A 59 -19.23 76.56 44.95
C VAL A 59 -17.84 75.95 45.03
N PHE A 60 -17.53 75.30 46.15
CA PHE A 60 -16.24 74.67 46.41
C PHE A 60 -16.22 73.21 45.95
N LYS A 61 -15.12 72.78 45.35
CA LYS A 61 -14.91 71.38 44.99
C LYS A 61 -14.01 70.72 46.03
N ALA A 62 -14.51 69.68 46.69
CA ALA A 62 -13.76 68.91 47.70
C ALA A 62 -13.29 67.56 47.14
N GLU A 63 -11.97 67.33 47.12
CA GLU A 63 -11.39 66.06 46.65
C GLU A 63 -11.30 65.00 47.77
N LYS A 64 -11.13 65.44 49.01
CA LYS A 64 -11.04 64.57 50.21
C LYS A 64 -12.20 64.85 51.16
N ASN A 65 -12.59 63.82 51.94
CA ASN A 65 -13.65 63.93 52.95
C ASN A 65 -13.36 65.01 54.01
N PHE A 66 -12.10 65.22 54.40
CA PHE A 66 -11.73 66.25 55.37
C PHE A 66 -12.04 67.67 54.86
N ASN A 67 -11.66 68.00 53.62
CA ASN A 67 -11.94 69.31 53.03
C ASN A 67 -13.44 69.59 52.96
N ARG A 68 -14.24 68.55 52.67
CA ARG A 68 -15.70 68.63 52.67
C ARG A 68 -16.21 69.03 54.06
N THR A 69 -15.82 68.31 55.10
CA THR A 69 -16.24 68.61 56.47
C THR A 69 -15.83 70.02 56.87
N TYR A 70 -14.63 70.47 56.48
CA TYR A 70 -14.18 71.84 56.73
C TYR A 70 -15.08 72.89 56.03
N PHE A 71 -15.38 72.73 54.74
CA PHE A 71 -16.23 73.68 54.01
C PHE A 71 -17.66 73.72 54.55
N GLU A 72 -18.24 72.56 54.87
CA GLU A 72 -19.56 72.44 55.48
C GLU A 72 -19.61 73.11 56.87
N GLN A 73 -18.59 72.91 57.71
CA GLN A 73 -18.49 73.53 59.03
C GLN A 73 -18.44 75.06 58.98
N VAL A 74 -17.91 75.63 57.90
CA VAL A 74 -17.76 77.08 57.75
C VAL A 74 -18.88 77.70 56.90
N GLY A 75 -19.86 76.90 56.47
CA GLY A 75 -21.06 77.35 55.76
C GLY A 75 -20.89 77.55 54.25
N LEU A 76 -19.80 77.04 53.67
CA LEU A 76 -19.48 77.15 52.24
C LEU A 76 -20.17 76.03 51.43
N ARG A 77 -20.69 76.32 50.23
CA ARG A 77 -21.39 75.33 49.37
C ARG A 77 -20.38 74.39 48.69
N VAL A 78 -20.64 73.07 48.68
CA VAL A 78 -19.71 72.04 48.14
C VAL A 78 -20.35 71.16 47.04
N LEU A 79 -19.59 70.81 45.99
CA LEU A 79 -19.97 69.84 44.92
C LEU A 79 -19.51 68.40 45.24
N GLU A 80 -20.41 67.41 45.20
CA GLU A 80 -20.11 65.97 45.40
C GLU A 80 -19.60 65.27 44.13
N GLN A 81 -18.62 64.38 44.27
CA GLN A 81 -18.21 63.42 43.22
C GLN A 81 -18.27 61.97 43.77
N LYS A 82 -19.37 61.23 43.48
CA LYS A 82 -19.53 59.82 43.91
C LYS A 82 -18.80 58.84 42.97
N GLN A 83 -17.91 57.99 43.49
CA GLN A 83 -17.28 56.89 42.73
C GLN A 83 -18.29 55.76 42.43
N ARG A 84 -18.19 55.14 41.24
CA ARG A 84 -19.13 54.09 40.77
C ARG A 84 -18.91 52.75 41.52
N PRO A 85 -19.99 52.07 41.98
CA PRO A 85 -19.90 50.86 42.80
C PRO A 85 -19.26 49.64 42.11
N ILE A 86 -19.44 49.51 40.79
CA ILE A 86 -18.91 48.39 40.00
C ILE A 86 -17.37 48.35 40.01
N VAL A 87 -16.73 49.51 39.94
CA VAL A 87 -15.25 49.63 39.95
C VAL A 87 -14.68 49.16 41.28
N LYS A 88 -15.41 49.41 42.37
CA LYS A 88 -15.03 48.95 43.72
C LYS A 88 -15.10 47.43 43.82
N ILE A 89 -16.16 46.82 43.29
CA ILE A 89 -16.39 45.36 43.30
C ILE A 89 -15.31 44.62 42.49
N LEU A 90 -15.03 45.09 41.27
CA LEU A 90 -14.01 44.49 40.40
C LEU A 90 -12.60 44.53 41.01
N ARG A 91 -12.25 45.64 41.67
CA ARG A 91 -10.95 45.77 42.35
C ARG A 91 -10.81 44.80 43.52
N THR A 92 -11.88 44.57 44.29
CA THR A 92 -11.88 43.56 45.36
C THR A 92 -11.79 42.13 44.84
N LEU A 93 -12.47 41.81 43.73
CA LEU A 93 -12.38 40.49 43.08
C LEU A 93 -10.98 40.21 42.53
N GLY A 94 -10.34 41.19 41.90
CA GLY A 94 -8.97 41.06 41.42
C GLY A 94 -7.96 40.82 42.55
N LEU A 95 -8.15 41.49 43.70
CA LEU A 95 -7.32 41.26 44.89
C LEU A 95 -7.50 39.85 45.45
N PHE A 96 -8.73 39.31 45.46
CA PHE A 96 -9.00 37.94 45.91
C PHE A 96 -8.29 36.88 45.04
N LEU A 97 -8.38 37.02 43.71
CA LEU A 97 -7.85 35.99 42.78
C LEU A 97 -6.33 36.00 42.65
N PHE A 98 -5.69 37.16 42.73
CA PHE A 98 -4.27 37.30 42.38
C PHE A 98 -3.35 37.71 43.54
N ASP A 99 -3.90 38.16 44.68
CA ASP A 99 -3.12 38.56 45.86
C ASP A 99 -3.90 38.25 47.15
N SER A 100 -4.20 36.96 47.34
CA SER A 100 -5.02 36.44 48.44
C SER A 100 -4.51 36.93 49.81
N LYS A 101 -3.18 37.01 49.99
CA LYS A 101 -2.55 37.51 51.22
C LYS A 101 -2.97 38.95 51.55
N ARG A 102 -2.90 39.88 50.58
CA ARG A 102 -3.35 41.27 50.81
C ARG A 102 -4.86 41.38 50.95
N PHE A 103 -5.61 40.54 50.24
CA PHE A 103 -7.06 40.49 50.35
C PHE A 103 -7.52 40.08 51.76
N HIS A 104 -6.95 39.02 52.34
CA HIS A 104 -7.28 38.56 53.69
C HIS A 104 -6.89 39.60 54.76
N LEU A 105 -5.76 40.31 54.57
CA LEU A 105 -5.38 41.42 55.46
C LEU A 105 -6.36 42.60 55.42
N LEU A 106 -6.85 42.98 54.23
CA LEU A 106 -7.83 44.07 54.07
C LEU A 106 -9.22 43.71 54.58
N THR A 107 -9.60 42.43 54.51
CA THR A 107 -10.91 41.92 54.94
C THR A 107 -10.95 41.53 56.42
N GLN A 108 -9.83 41.18 57.05
CA GLN A 108 -9.75 40.99 58.51
C GLN A 108 -9.91 42.29 59.29
N ASN A 109 -9.41 43.41 58.75
CA ASN A 109 -9.44 44.71 59.44
C ASN A 109 -10.84 45.38 59.42
N LYS A 110 -11.79 44.84 58.65
CA LYS A 110 -13.20 45.28 58.63
C LYS A 110 -14.07 44.10 59.00
N GLN A 111 -14.59 44.08 60.23
CA GLN A 111 -15.62 43.13 60.68
C GLN A 111 -16.92 43.32 59.89
N GLN A 112 -16.96 42.84 58.65
CA GLN A 112 -18.11 42.94 57.76
C GLN A 112 -18.49 41.55 57.29
N TYR A 113 -19.80 41.31 57.18
CA TYR A 113 -20.41 40.06 56.70
C TYR A 113 -19.84 39.54 55.38
N LEU A 114 -19.25 40.42 54.55
CA LEU A 114 -18.57 40.04 53.31
C LEU A 114 -17.41 39.06 53.54
N THR A 115 -16.63 39.22 54.62
CA THR A 115 -15.45 38.38 54.91
C THR A 115 -15.86 36.93 55.15
N TYR A 116 -16.96 36.69 55.88
CA TYR A 116 -17.50 35.35 56.10
C TYR A 116 -18.06 34.71 54.81
N LEU A 117 -18.67 35.51 53.93
CA LEU A 117 -19.21 35.03 52.65
C LEU A 117 -18.09 34.53 51.72
N ILE A 118 -16.97 35.26 51.67
CA ILE A 118 -15.85 34.92 50.80
C ILE A 118 -15.10 33.69 51.32
N PHE A 119 -14.88 33.61 52.64
CA PHE A 119 -14.31 32.41 53.26
C PHE A 119 -15.20 31.17 53.03
N GLY A 120 -16.52 31.33 53.12
CA GLY A 120 -17.46 30.27 52.78
C GLY A 120 -17.35 29.79 51.33
N LEU A 121 -17.16 30.70 50.37
CA LEU A 121 -16.97 30.35 48.96
C LEU A 121 -15.66 29.60 48.72
N GLU A 122 -14.57 30.03 49.36
CA GLU A 122 -13.26 29.35 49.27
C GLU A 122 -13.32 27.91 49.79
N VAL A 123 -14.01 27.68 50.92
CA VAL A 123 -14.26 26.33 51.44
C VAL A 123 -15.08 25.49 50.46
N VAL A 124 -16.12 26.04 49.85
CA VAL A 124 -16.93 25.33 48.84
C VAL A 124 -16.08 24.96 47.61
N VAL A 125 -15.23 25.86 47.13
CA VAL A 125 -14.32 25.57 46.01
C VAL A 125 -13.29 24.51 46.39
N GLY A 126 -12.72 24.59 47.60
CA GLY A 126 -11.80 23.59 48.11
C GLY A 126 -12.44 22.20 48.22
N LEU A 127 -13.67 22.12 48.74
CA LEU A 127 -14.45 20.89 48.79
C LEU A 127 -14.79 20.36 47.38
N ALA A 128 -15.11 21.23 46.43
CA ALA A 128 -15.38 20.84 45.05
C ALA A 128 -14.14 20.27 44.36
N LEU A 129 -12.97 20.89 44.54
CA LEU A 129 -11.69 20.37 44.02
C LEU A 129 -11.34 19.03 44.66
N LEU A 130 -11.49 18.91 45.99
CA LEU A 130 -11.27 17.66 46.71
C LEU A 130 -12.23 16.56 46.23
N TRP A 131 -13.48 16.91 45.93
CA TRP A 131 -14.45 15.99 45.33
C TRP A 131 -14.05 15.52 43.93
N VAL A 132 -13.58 16.42 43.06
CA VAL A 132 -13.08 16.06 41.71
C VAL A 132 -11.86 15.14 41.79
N VAL A 133 -10.94 15.43 42.71
CA VAL A 133 -9.79 14.57 43.01
C VAL A 133 -10.29 13.18 43.44
N LEU A 134 -11.18 13.10 44.43
CA LEU A 134 -11.77 11.82 44.86
C LEU A 134 -12.43 11.06 43.70
N LEU A 135 -13.11 11.73 42.77
CA LEU A 135 -13.71 11.10 41.60
C LEU A 135 -12.67 10.50 40.64
N PHE A 136 -11.47 11.08 40.55
CA PHE A 136 -10.38 10.58 39.72
C PHE A 136 -9.65 9.38 40.36
N PHE A 137 -9.57 9.38 41.69
CA PHE A 137 -8.94 8.31 42.49
C PHE A 137 -9.87 7.12 42.79
N MET A 138 -11.12 7.12 42.31
CA MET A 138 -12.02 5.99 42.46
C MET A 138 -11.64 4.81 41.55
N PRO A 139 -11.80 3.55 42.02
CA PRO A 139 -11.52 2.35 41.23
C PRO A 139 -12.28 2.33 39.90
N SER A 140 -11.60 1.99 38.81
CA SER A 140 -12.17 1.82 37.48
C SER A 140 -11.68 0.50 36.87
N ALA A 141 -12.46 -0.08 35.95
CA ALA A 141 -12.06 -1.30 35.27
C ALA A 141 -12.38 -1.22 33.78
N THR A 142 -11.45 -1.67 32.95
CA THR A 142 -11.63 -1.85 31.51
C THR A 142 -11.52 -3.34 31.18
N VAL A 143 -12.59 -3.91 30.65
CA VAL A 143 -12.65 -5.29 30.17
C VAL A 143 -12.56 -5.25 28.65
N THR A 144 -11.48 -5.77 28.10
CA THR A 144 -11.29 -5.89 26.64
C THR A 144 -11.60 -7.32 26.23
N LEU A 145 -12.54 -7.48 25.31
CA LEU A 145 -13.01 -8.76 24.78
C LEU A 145 -12.38 -9.03 23.41
N LEU A 146 -11.88 -10.24 23.21
CA LEU A 146 -11.47 -10.73 21.89
C LEU A 146 -12.59 -11.63 21.35
N PRO A 147 -13.23 -11.28 20.23
CA PRO A 147 -14.27 -12.09 19.61
C PRO A 147 -13.78 -13.50 19.26
N ALA A 148 -14.63 -14.51 19.44
CA ALA A 148 -14.40 -15.82 18.87
C ALA A 148 -14.58 -15.77 17.35
N GLN A 149 -13.67 -16.43 16.63
CA GLN A 149 -13.66 -16.50 15.18
C GLN A 149 -13.76 -17.95 14.75
N ASN A 150 -14.64 -18.22 13.78
CA ASN A 150 -14.84 -19.55 13.22
C ASN A 150 -14.59 -19.52 11.71
N SER A 151 -13.87 -20.54 11.23
CA SER A 151 -13.67 -20.75 9.79
C SER A 151 -14.75 -21.70 9.26
N GLU A 152 -15.37 -21.35 8.14
CA GLU A 152 -16.38 -22.17 7.46
C GLU A 152 -16.14 -22.18 5.94
N ASP A 153 -16.23 -23.37 5.34
CA ASP A 153 -16.25 -23.53 3.88
C ASP A 153 -17.67 -23.32 3.35
N ILE A 154 -17.85 -22.31 2.50
CA ILE A 154 -19.13 -22.00 1.86
C ILE A 154 -19.07 -22.36 0.39
N ILE A 155 -20.16 -22.93 -0.12
CA ILE A 155 -20.42 -23.07 -1.54
C ILE A 155 -21.78 -22.44 -1.84
N TYR A 156 -21.81 -21.42 -2.68
CA TYR A 156 -23.05 -20.72 -3.03
C TYR A 156 -23.12 -20.39 -4.53
N ASN A 157 -24.33 -20.46 -5.08
CA ASN A 157 -24.63 -20.16 -6.47
C ASN A 157 -24.85 -18.66 -6.64
N PHE A 158 -23.77 -17.91 -6.84
CA PHE A 158 -23.84 -16.49 -7.16
C PHE A 158 -24.26 -16.28 -8.60
N ARG A 159 -24.97 -15.17 -8.82
CA ARG A 159 -25.34 -14.66 -10.12
C ARG A 159 -24.34 -13.58 -10.55
N TYR A 160 -23.63 -13.80 -11.64
CA TYR A 160 -22.70 -12.84 -12.21
C TYR A 160 -23.36 -12.11 -13.39
N TYR A 161 -23.32 -10.78 -13.38
CA TYR A 161 -23.97 -9.94 -14.38
C TYR A 161 -23.04 -8.83 -14.87
N PRO A 162 -23.18 -8.32 -16.10
CA PRO A 162 -22.27 -7.30 -16.62
C PRO A 162 -22.44 -5.98 -15.86
N GLN A 163 -21.33 -5.33 -15.50
CA GLN A 163 -21.35 -4.04 -14.83
C GLN A 163 -22.11 -3.00 -15.67
N GLY A 164 -22.97 -2.22 -15.03
CA GLY A 164 -23.80 -1.20 -15.69
C GLY A 164 -25.12 -1.71 -16.25
N PHE A 165 -25.42 -3.02 -16.12
CA PHE A 165 -26.72 -3.55 -16.51
C PHE A 165 -27.85 -3.06 -15.59
N GLN A 166 -28.77 -2.27 -16.15
CA GLN A 166 -29.99 -1.80 -15.48
C GLN A 166 -31.18 -2.66 -15.94
N GLY A 167 -31.41 -3.77 -15.25
CA GLY A 167 -32.48 -4.70 -15.62
C GLY A 167 -32.67 -5.88 -14.67
N LEU A 168 -32.07 -5.82 -13.48
CA LEU A 168 -32.26 -6.81 -12.42
C LEU A 168 -33.64 -6.63 -11.75
N SER A 169 -34.71 -6.60 -12.54
CA SER A 169 -36.07 -6.44 -12.05
C SER A 169 -36.77 -7.80 -12.00
N GLY A 170 -37.07 -8.27 -10.79
CA GLY A 170 -37.74 -9.55 -10.52
C GLY A 170 -37.45 -10.04 -9.10
N VAL A 171 -38.08 -11.15 -8.68
CA VAL A 171 -37.76 -11.80 -7.40
C VAL A 171 -36.36 -12.40 -7.52
N ILE A 172 -35.35 -11.65 -7.10
CA ILE A 172 -33.95 -12.08 -7.08
C ILE A 172 -33.82 -13.14 -5.98
N ARG A 173 -33.72 -14.42 -6.36
CA ARG A 173 -33.51 -15.53 -5.41
C ARG A 173 -32.03 -15.72 -5.01
N GLN A 174 -31.10 -15.12 -5.76
CA GLN A 174 -29.66 -15.34 -5.63
C GLN A 174 -28.92 -14.01 -5.52
N LEU A 175 -27.93 -13.95 -4.64
CA LEU A 175 -27.05 -12.78 -4.53
C LEU A 175 -26.26 -12.59 -5.84
N SER A 176 -26.08 -11.32 -6.21
CA SER A 176 -25.59 -10.92 -7.53
C SER A 176 -24.27 -10.18 -7.43
N ILE A 177 -23.35 -10.45 -8.35
CA ILE A 177 -21.99 -9.89 -8.39
C ILE A 177 -21.74 -9.31 -9.79
N PRO A 178 -21.39 -8.02 -9.93
CA PRO A 178 -21.05 -7.45 -11.22
C PRO A 178 -19.70 -8.00 -11.73
N TYR A 179 -19.64 -8.34 -13.01
CA TYR A 179 -18.41 -8.65 -13.72
C TYR A 179 -18.05 -7.57 -14.74
N GLN A 180 -16.76 -7.50 -15.05
CA GLN A 180 -16.15 -6.64 -16.04
C GLN A 180 -15.48 -7.50 -17.12
N THR A 181 -15.25 -6.90 -18.29
CA THR A 181 -14.54 -7.56 -19.40
C THR A 181 -13.13 -7.01 -19.50
N GLY A 182 -12.14 -7.90 -19.50
CA GLY A 182 -10.75 -7.60 -19.78
C GLY A 182 -10.34 -8.05 -21.18
N SER A 183 -9.30 -7.43 -21.73
CA SER A 183 -8.66 -7.89 -22.96
C SER A 183 -7.15 -7.73 -22.85
N ILE A 184 -6.41 -8.73 -23.34
CA ILE A 184 -4.95 -8.68 -23.48
C ILE A 184 -4.55 -9.11 -24.89
N ARG A 185 -3.45 -8.57 -25.39
CA ARG A 185 -2.77 -9.04 -26.60
C ARG A 185 -1.47 -9.73 -26.22
N TYR A 186 -1.21 -10.87 -26.83
CA TYR A 186 -0.01 -11.65 -26.59
C TYR A 186 0.53 -12.26 -27.89
N GLN A 187 1.86 -12.37 -27.98
CA GLN A 187 2.55 -12.94 -29.12
C GLN A 187 3.20 -14.26 -28.74
N TYR A 188 2.73 -15.35 -29.34
CA TYR A 188 3.39 -16.66 -29.25
C TYR A 188 4.45 -16.76 -30.34
N GLN A 189 5.61 -17.32 -30.01
CA GLN A 189 6.69 -17.57 -30.95
C GLN A 189 7.12 -19.04 -30.89
N MET A 190 7.42 -19.63 -32.04
CA MET A 190 7.85 -21.02 -32.13
C MET A 190 8.77 -21.24 -33.33
N SER A 191 9.63 -22.25 -33.22
CA SER A 191 10.48 -22.72 -34.32
C SER A 191 10.40 -24.23 -34.49
N ILE A 192 10.44 -24.70 -35.73
CA ILE A 192 10.57 -26.12 -36.08
C ILE A 192 11.76 -26.33 -37.03
N SER A 193 12.31 -27.54 -37.05
CA SER A 193 13.26 -27.96 -38.09
C SER A 193 12.51 -28.28 -39.38
N THR A 194 13.11 -28.02 -40.54
CA THR A 194 12.55 -28.42 -41.85
C THR A 194 12.69 -29.94 -42.05
N ASP A 195 11.69 -30.60 -42.65
CA ASP A 195 11.73 -32.06 -42.87
C ASP A 195 12.85 -32.50 -43.85
N ASN A 196 13.15 -31.71 -44.89
CA ASN A 196 14.06 -32.10 -45.98
C ASN A 196 15.47 -31.51 -45.84
N ILE A 197 16.23 -31.95 -44.83
CA ILE A 197 17.62 -31.53 -44.64
C ILE A 197 18.55 -32.50 -45.37
N HIS A 198 19.22 -32.03 -46.42
CA HIS A 198 20.30 -32.73 -47.09
C HIS A 198 21.66 -32.22 -46.60
N HIS A 199 22.56 -33.12 -46.22
CA HIS A 199 23.93 -32.76 -45.86
C HIS A 199 24.82 -32.90 -47.09
N ILE A 200 25.40 -31.80 -47.56
CA ILE A 200 26.36 -31.76 -48.65
C ILE A 200 27.76 -31.68 -48.04
N SER A 201 28.62 -32.65 -48.34
CA SER A 201 30.01 -32.69 -47.88
C SER A 201 30.96 -32.38 -49.02
N ASN A 202 31.76 -31.34 -48.88
CA ASN A 202 32.90 -31.10 -49.78
C ASN A 202 34.12 -31.84 -49.24
N PRO A 203 34.81 -32.65 -50.06
CA PRO A 203 35.96 -33.41 -49.60
C PRO A 203 37.17 -32.47 -49.42
N SER A 204 37.95 -32.71 -48.37
CA SER A 204 39.24 -32.05 -48.21
C SER A 204 40.29 -32.64 -49.16
N GLU A 205 41.27 -31.83 -49.52
CA GLU A 205 42.44 -32.27 -50.29
C GLU A 205 43.72 -31.88 -49.57
N GLY A 206 44.75 -32.70 -49.76
CA GLY A 206 46.08 -32.41 -49.24
C GLY A 206 47.13 -33.37 -49.75
N THR A 207 48.39 -32.98 -49.61
CA THR A 207 49.53 -33.77 -50.03
C THR A 207 50.08 -34.57 -48.87
N VAL A 208 50.38 -35.84 -49.12
CA VAL A 208 51.05 -36.74 -48.19
C VAL A 208 52.39 -37.17 -48.75
N LYS A 209 53.32 -37.49 -47.86
CA LYS A 209 54.55 -38.19 -48.19
C LYS A 209 54.43 -39.64 -47.72
N ILE A 210 54.58 -40.57 -48.65
CA ILE A 210 54.57 -41.99 -48.40
C ILE A 210 56.02 -42.45 -48.23
N TYR A 211 56.29 -43.16 -47.14
CA TYR A 211 57.58 -43.74 -46.83
C TYR A 211 57.54 -45.25 -47.06
N ASN A 212 58.59 -45.82 -47.64
CA ASN A 212 58.76 -47.27 -47.75
C ASN A 212 60.18 -47.69 -47.32
N ARG A 213 60.29 -48.51 -46.28
CA ARG A 213 61.56 -49.08 -45.76
C ARG A 213 61.79 -50.54 -46.17
N THR A 214 61.01 -51.05 -47.12
CA THR A 214 61.13 -52.43 -47.58
C THR A 214 61.92 -52.48 -48.90
N PRO A 215 62.64 -53.59 -49.17
CA PRO A 215 63.40 -53.75 -50.41
C PRO A 215 62.52 -53.94 -51.66
N ASN A 216 61.19 -53.95 -51.50
CA ASN A 216 60.24 -54.19 -52.58
C ASN A 216 59.57 -52.88 -53.01
N LYS A 217 59.35 -52.77 -54.32
CA LYS A 217 58.51 -51.74 -54.94
C LYS A 217 57.03 -52.09 -54.71
N PHE A 218 56.18 -51.10 -54.45
CA PHE A 218 54.74 -51.27 -54.31
C PHE A 218 53.98 -50.43 -55.31
N ASP A 219 53.21 -51.08 -56.16
CA ASP A 219 52.31 -50.42 -57.09
C ASP A 219 50.88 -50.44 -56.53
N LEU A 220 50.38 -49.27 -56.13
CA LEU A 220 49.03 -49.07 -55.64
C LEU A 220 48.15 -48.62 -56.80
N LEU A 221 46.97 -49.21 -56.91
CA LEU A 221 45.98 -48.82 -57.91
C LEU A 221 45.40 -47.44 -57.58
N ALA A 222 44.82 -46.78 -58.59
CA ALA A 222 43.97 -45.62 -58.35
C ALA A 222 42.83 -45.98 -57.37
N ASN A 223 42.36 -44.99 -56.62
CA ASN A 223 41.38 -45.11 -55.54
C ASN A 223 41.84 -45.98 -54.35
N THR A 224 43.15 -46.14 -54.15
CA THR A 224 43.68 -46.78 -52.94
C THR A 224 43.34 -45.92 -51.72
N LYS A 225 42.80 -46.57 -50.67
CA LYS A 225 42.31 -45.95 -49.43
C LYS A 225 43.42 -45.82 -48.39
N PHE A 226 43.55 -44.62 -47.85
CA PHE A 226 44.40 -44.23 -46.74
C PHE A 226 43.52 -43.86 -45.55
N ILE A 227 43.79 -44.42 -44.37
CA ILE A 227 42.96 -44.23 -43.17
C ILE A 227 43.78 -43.47 -42.14
N ALA A 228 43.23 -42.37 -41.62
CA ALA A 228 43.83 -41.65 -40.49
C ALA A 228 43.49 -42.33 -39.16
N SER A 229 44.15 -41.90 -38.09
CA SER A 229 43.92 -42.44 -36.74
C SER A 229 42.49 -42.27 -36.23
N ASP A 230 41.72 -41.32 -36.78
CA ASP A 230 40.34 -41.02 -36.41
C ASP A 230 39.29 -41.75 -37.29
N GLY A 231 39.76 -42.65 -38.17
CA GLY A 231 38.91 -43.43 -39.08
C GLY A 231 38.51 -42.70 -40.37
N THR A 232 38.97 -41.45 -40.58
CA THR A 232 38.72 -40.73 -41.84
C THR A 232 39.48 -41.37 -43.00
N ILE A 233 38.79 -41.46 -44.15
CA ILE A 233 39.29 -42.15 -45.34
C ILE A 233 39.69 -41.12 -46.40
N PHE A 234 40.88 -41.29 -46.96
CA PHE A 234 41.40 -40.52 -48.08
C PHE A 234 41.72 -41.46 -49.24
N VAL A 235 41.54 -41.00 -50.47
CA VAL A 235 41.76 -41.77 -51.69
C VAL A 235 42.74 -41.08 -52.62
N SER A 236 43.52 -41.89 -53.32
CA SER A 236 44.39 -41.45 -54.41
C SER A 236 43.63 -41.43 -55.72
N ARG A 237 43.74 -40.35 -56.51
CA ARG A 237 43.06 -40.29 -57.83
C ARG A 237 43.81 -41.04 -58.93
N GLU A 238 45.12 -41.11 -58.80
CA GLU A 238 46.02 -41.74 -59.75
C GLU A 238 46.69 -42.97 -59.13
N PRO A 239 47.10 -43.96 -59.94
CA PRO A 239 47.90 -45.08 -59.45
C PRO A 239 49.25 -44.56 -58.91
N ILE A 240 49.70 -45.14 -57.80
CA ILE A 240 50.91 -44.70 -57.09
C ILE A 240 51.95 -45.81 -57.15
N SER A 241 53.14 -45.48 -57.64
CA SER A 241 54.26 -46.40 -57.68
C SER A 241 55.30 -46.04 -56.63
N ILE A 242 55.28 -46.73 -55.49
CA ILE A 242 56.18 -46.46 -54.37
C ILE A 242 57.50 -47.23 -54.59
N PRO A 243 58.64 -46.53 -54.76
CA PRO A 243 59.92 -47.17 -54.99
C PRO A 243 60.37 -48.01 -53.79
N ALA A 244 61.20 -49.03 -54.03
CA ALA A 244 61.85 -49.79 -52.97
C ALA A 244 62.75 -48.88 -52.11
N GLY A 245 62.80 -49.13 -50.80
CA GLY A 245 63.71 -48.48 -49.87
C GLY A 245 64.67 -49.47 -49.22
N ALA A 246 65.54 -48.95 -48.35
CA ALA A 246 66.43 -49.76 -47.52
C ALA A 246 65.97 -49.70 -46.05
N PRO A 247 66.30 -50.70 -45.21
CA PRO A 247 66.00 -50.67 -43.78
C PRO A 247 66.48 -49.38 -43.08
N ASP A 248 67.65 -48.88 -43.48
CA ASP A 248 68.31 -47.71 -42.91
C ASP A 248 67.97 -46.38 -43.62
N LYS A 249 67.30 -46.44 -44.78
CA LYS A 249 66.90 -45.28 -45.58
C LYS A 249 65.59 -45.53 -46.32
N ALA A 250 64.51 -44.92 -45.83
CA ALA A 250 63.20 -44.99 -46.49
C ALA A 250 63.24 -44.30 -47.86
N SER A 251 62.56 -44.88 -48.84
CA SER A 251 62.19 -44.14 -50.05
C SER A 251 61.01 -43.21 -49.73
N GLU A 252 60.94 -42.07 -50.40
CA GLU A 252 59.91 -41.05 -50.19
C GLU A 252 59.19 -40.73 -51.50
N LEU A 253 57.85 -40.69 -51.46
CA LEU A 253 57.03 -40.28 -52.59
C LEU A 253 55.95 -39.31 -52.14
N LYS A 254 55.79 -38.19 -52.84
CA LYS A 254 54.71 -37.22 -52.56
C LYS A 254 53.49 -37.56 -53.41
N VAL A 255 52.33 -37.64 -52.78
CA VAL A 255 51.06 -37.92 -53.46
C VAL A 255 49.96 -37.03 -52.93
N LYS A 256 49.08 -36.58 -53.83
CA LYS A 256 47.88 -35.84 -53.48
C LYS A 256 46.73 -36.80 -53.16
N LEU A 257 46.09 -36.62 -52.01
CA LEU A 257 44.92 -37.39 -51.60
C LEU A 257 43.68 -36.48 -51.49
N THR A 258 42.51 -37.08 -51.68
CA THR A 258 41.19 -36.45 -51.49
C THR A 258 40.41 -37.24 -50.44
N ALA A 259 39.74 -36.56 -49.50
CA ALA A 259 38.86 -37.23 -48.54
C ALA A 259 37.70 -37.92 -49.26
N SER A 260 37.32 -39.10 -48.76
CA SER A 260 36.08 -39.78 -49.11
C SER A 260 34.88 -39.01 -48.56
N GLU A 261 33.68 -39.27 -49.09
CA GLU A 261 32.44 -38.70 -48.56
C GLU A 261 32.12 -39.27 -47.17
N TYR A 262 32.33 -40.58 -47.00
CA TYR A 262 32.06 -41.32 -45.76
C TYR A 262 33.34 -41.90 -45.14
N ASP A 263 33.36 -41.96 -43.82
CA ASP A 263 34.38 -42.63 -43.00
C ASP A 263 34.15 -44.14 -42.94
N GLU A 264 35.00 -44.85 -42.19
CA GLU A 264 34.88 -46.30 -42.05
C GLU A 264 33.59 -46.76 -41.36
N ALA A 265 32.97 -45.91 -40.55
CA ALA A 265 31.72 -46.16 -39.84
C ALA A 265 30.48 -45.69 -40.63
N GLY A 266 30.65 -45.13 -41.83
CA GLY A 266 29.56 -44.62 -42.66
C GLY A 266 29.08 -43.21 -42.30
N ASN A 267 29.83 -42.46 -41.50
CA ASN A 267 29.50 -41.06 -41.18
C ASN A 267 30.13 -40.11 -42.20
N LEU A 268 29.49 -38.99 -42.48
CA LEU A 268 30.04 -37.94 -43.34
C LEU A 268 31.35 -37.38 -42.75
N ILE A 269 32.39 -37.31 -43.59
CA ILE A 269 33.71 -36.79 -43.19
C ILE A 269 33.67 -35.26 -43.13
N GLY A 270 33.34 -34.59 -44.24
CA GLY A 270 33.27 -33.13 -44.36
C GLY A 270 34.43 -32.40 -43.67
N VAL A 271 34.14 -31.61 -42.63
CA VAL A 271 35.15 -30.85 -41.86
C VAL A 271 36.19 -31.75 -41.20
N ARG A 272 35.83 -32.98 -40.79
CA ARG A 272 36.76 -33.96 -40.19
C ARG A 272 37.87 -34.36 -41.15
N GLY A 273 37.67 -34.17 -42.46
CA GLY A 273 38.70 -34.41 -43.46
C GLY A 273 39.88 -33.43 -43.39
N ASN A 274 39.76 -32.30 -42.68
CA ASN A 274 40.84 -31.32 -42.55
C ASN A 274 41.84 -31.78 -41.47
N ILE A 275 42.65 -32.79 -41.80
CA ILE A 275 43.71 -33.30 -40.92
C ILE A 275 44.93 -32.36 -40.89
N ALA A 276 45.58 -32.28 -39.74
CA ALA A 276 46.75 -31.43 -39.54
C ALA A 276 48.02 -32.02 -40.19
N ARG A 277 48.98 -31.16 -40.54
CA ARG A 277 50.34 -31.56 -40.92
C ARG A 277 50.95 -32.50 -39.87
N GLY A 278 51.62 -33.56 -40.32
CA GLY A 278 52.21 -34.61 -39.48
C GLY A 278 51.25 -35.74 -39.12
N SER A 279 49.98 -35.66 -39.54
CA SER A 279 49.02 -36.76 -39.34
C SER A 279 49.46 -38.01 -40.08
N LYS A 280 49.51 -39.14 -39.37
CA LYS A 280 49.87 -40.44 -39.93
C LYS A 280 48.65 -41.13 -40.53
N LEU A 281 48.86 -41.72 -41.70
CA LEU A 281 47.86 -42.40 -42.51
C LEU A 281 48.35 -43.82 -42.83
N THR A 282 47.46 -44.80 -42.66
CA THR A 282 47.71 -46.21 -42.98
C THR A 282 47.01 -46.61 -44.27
N ILE A 283 47.57 -47.54 -45.04
CA ILE A 283 47.00 -47.97 -46.32
C ILE A 283 46.11 -49.20 -46.08
N LYS A 284 44.80 -49.09 -46.35
CA LYS A 284 43.76 -50.07 -45.95
C LYS A 284 44.01 -51.51 -46.43
N ASN A 285 44.71 -51.68 -47.55
CA ASN A 285 44.90 -52.98 -48.21
C ASN A 285 46.31 -53.58 -48.04
N ILE A 286 47.16 -53.03 -47.17
CA ILE A 286 48.44 -53.67 -46.83
C ILE A 286 48.18 -54.74 -45.75
N LYS A 287 48.20 -56.01 -46.17
CA LYS A 287 47.68 -57.16 -45.39
C LYS A 287 48.51 -57.64 -44.20
N GLU A 288 49.52 -56.91 -43.72
CA GLU A 288 50.35 -57.39 -42.60
C GLU A 288 50.70 -56.29 -41.60
N SER A 289 50.47 -56.56 -40.31
CA SER A 289 50.86 -55.70 -39.18
C SER A 289 52.34 -55.31 -39.22
N TYR A 290 53.21 -56.18 -39.75
CA TYR A 290 54.63 -55.92 -39.95
C TYR A 290 54.91 -54.83 -41.00
N LEU A 291 54.21 -54.85 -42.14
CA LEU A 291 54.41 -53.92 -43.24
C LEU A 291 53.88 -52.51 -42.94
N LEU A 292 52.84 -52.38 -42.09
CA LEU A 292 52.32 -51.09 -41.63
C LEU A 292 53.34 -50.27 -40.82
N THR A 293 54.30 -50.94 -40.16
CA THR A 293 55.41 -50.26 -39.46
C THR A 293 56.52 -49.79 -40.41
N LYS A 294 56.56 -50.34 -41.63
CA LYS A 294 57.59 -50.06 -42.64
C LYS A 294 57.11 -49.22 -43.82
N ILE A 295 55.81 -49.14 -44.02
CA ILE A 295 55.14 -48.34 -45.05
C ILE A 295 54.02 -47.53 -44.41
N TRP A 296 54.18 -46.22 -44.38
CA TRP A 296 53.16 -45.30 -43.87
C TRP A 296 53.14 -44.03 -44.71
N ALA A 297 52.04 -43.30 -44.63
CA ALA A 297 51.91 -41.98 -45.20
C ALA A 297 51.82 -40.91 -44.09
N GLU A 298 52.36 -39.74 -44.35
CA GLU A 298 52.33 -38.60 -43.43
C GLU A 298 51.90 -37.34 -44.19
N ALA A 299 50.93 -36.61 -43.64
CA ALA A 299 50.51 -35.33 -44.21
C ALA A 299 51.65 -34.31 -44.13
N ILE A 300 52.08 -33.78 -45.27
CA ILE A 300 53.16 -32.77 -45.31
C ILE A 300 52.63 -31.34 -45.16
N GLU A 301 51.33 -31.16 -45.31
CA GLU A 301 50.58 -29.92 -45.16
C GLU A 301 49.23 -30.21 -44.50
N ASP A 302 48.58 -29.16 -44.00
CA ASP A 302 47.21 -29.27 -43.51
C ASP A 302 46.27 -29.53 -44.68
N PHE A 303 45.39 -30.52 -44.54
CA PHE A 303 44.34 -30.78 -45.52
C PHE A 303 43.30 -29.66 -45.42
N LYS A 304 42.85 -29.16 -46.57
CA LYS A 304 41.93 -28.02 -46.66
C LYS A 304 40.79 -28.32 -47.62
N GLY A 305 39.68 -27.61 -47.45
CA GLY A 305 38.50 -27.73 -48.32
C GLY A 305 37.39 -28.63 -47.77
N GLY A 306 37.63 -29.35 -46.66
CA GLY A 306 36.61 -30.15 -45.99
C GLY A 306 35.54 -29.27 -45.35
N SER A 307 34.29 -29.39 -45.78
CA SER A 307 33.16 -28.65 -45.21
C SER A 307 31.87 -29.46 -45.29
N THR A 308 31.00 -29.33 -44.29
CA THR A 308 29.65 -29.92 -44.32
C THR A 308 28.63 -28.79 -44.30
N THR A 309 27.77 -28.72 -45.32
CA THR A 309 26.67 -27.76 -45.41
C THR A 309 25.35 -28.50 -45.34
N SER A 310 24.55 -28.21 -44.32
CA SER A 310 23.18 -28.71 -44.22
C SER A 310 22.26 -27.79 -45.01
N LEU A 311 21.61 -28.34 -46.03
CA LEU A 311 20.65 -27.65 -46.88
C LEU A 311 19.25 -28.16 -46.57
N GLY A 312 18.48 -27.37 -45.81
CA GLY A 312 17.03 -27.56 -45.67
C GLY A 312 16.29 -26.76 -46.73
N ILE A 313 15.21 -27.31 -47.28
CA ILE A 313 14.29 -26.58 -48.15
C ILE A 313 12.95 -26.49 -47.43
N VAL A 314 12.48 -25.26 -47.22
CA VAL A 314 11.17 -25.00 -46.59
C VAL A 314 10.05 -25.52 -47.49
N SER A 315 9.24 -26.43 -46.96
CA SER A 315 8.07 -27.00 -47.65
C SER A 315 6.74 -26.42 -47.17
N GLU A 316 5.68 -26.60 -47.95
CA GLU A 316 4.31 -26.25 -47.54
C GLU A 316 3.87 -27.04 -46.29
N LYS A 317 4.33 -28.29 -46.17
CA LYS A 317 4.09 -29.14 -45.00
C LYS A 317 4.70 -28.54 -43.73
N ASP A 318 5.90 -27.96 -43.81
CA ASP A 318 6.54 -27.29 -42.67
C ASP A 318 5.71 -26.08 -42.20
N HIS A 319 5.21 -25.27 -43.14
CA HIS A 319 4.31 -24.16 -42.83
C HIS A 319 3.03 -24.63 -42.14
N ALA A 320 2.40 -25.69 -42.64
CA ALA A 320 1.19 -26.26 -42.07
C ALA A 320 1.41 -26.80 -40.65
N ILE A 321 2.51 -27.55 -40.43
CA ILE A 321 2.88 -28.07 -39.12
C ILE A 321 3.13 -26.93 -38.13
N LEU A 322 3.90 -25.91 -38.53
CA LEU A 322 4.20 -24.77 -37.66
C LEU A 322 2.93 -23.99 -37.30
N ARG A 323 2.04 -23.76 -38.27
CA ARG A 323 0.76 -23.08 -38.05
C ARG A 323 -0.14 -23.86 -37.07
N GLN A 324 -0.22 -25.18 -37.23
CA GLN A 324 -0.98 -26.04 -36.33
C GLN A 324 -0.39 -26.00 -34.92
N LYS A 325 0.92 -26.18 -34.76
CA LYS A 325 1.59 -26.15 -33.45
C LYS A 325 1.44 -24.79 -32.76
N LEU A 326 1.52 -23.68 -33.49
CA LEU A 326 1.26 -22.35 -32.95
C LEU A 326 -0.18 -22.23 -32.45
N THR A 327 -1.15 -22.70 -33.24
CA THR A 327 -2.58 -22.68 -32.86
C THR A 327 -2.84 -23.54 -31.62
N ASP A 328 -2.30 -24.75 -31.57
CA ASP A 328 -2.44 -25.65 -30.43
C ASP A 328 -1.81 -25.05 -29.16
N SER A 329 -0.62 -24.44 -29.29
CA SER A 329 0.05 -23.73 -28.20
C SER A 329 -0.80 -22.58 -27.66
N VAL A 330 -1.48 -21.83 -28.52
CA VAL A 330 -2.38 -20.75 -28.10
C VAL A 330 -3.51 -21.29 -27.23
N TYR A 331 -4.20 -22.36 -27.67
CA TYR A 331 -5.34 -22.91 -26.93
C TYR A 331 -4.93 -23.66 -25.66
N GLN A 332 -3.80 -24.37 -25.67
CA GLN A 332 -3.28 -25.07 -24.49
C GLN A 332 -2.84 -24.09 -23.40
N ASN A 333 -2.22 -22.96 -23.78
CA ASN A 333 -1.65 -22.01 -22.83
C ASN A 333 -2.53 -20.78 -22.54
N LYS A 334 -3.75 -20.71 -23.10
CA LYS A 334 -4.61 -19.51 -22.98
C LYS A 334 -4.87 -19.08 -21.54
N LEU A 335 -5.23 -20.02 -20.65
CA LEU A 335 -5.60 -19.69 -19.27
C LEU A 335 -4.39 -19.23 -18.45
N ALA A 336 -3.26 -19.92 -18.64
CA ALA A 336 -1.99 -19.55 -18.00
C ALA A 336 -1.53 -18.15 -18.45
N THR A 337 -1.63 -17.87 -19.75
CA THR A 337 -1.26 -16.57 -20.32
C THR A 337 -2.14 -15.44 -19.79
N VAL A 338 -3.47 -15.63 -19.73
CA VAL A 338 -4.38 -14.65 -19.13
C VAL A 338 -4.04 -14.40 -17.67
N LYS A 339 -3.84 -15.45 -16.87
CA LYS A 339 -3.49 -15.33 -15.45
C LYS A 339 -2.16 -14.59 -15.22
N GLN A 340 -1.17 -14.80 -16.08
CA GLN A 340 0.15 -14.19 -15.94
C GLN A 340 0.19 -12.73 -16.42
N GLN A 341 -0.48 -12.43 -17.54
CA GLN A 341 -0.40 -11.11 -18.18
C GLN A 341 -1.40 -10.11 -17.60
N PHE A 342 -2.54 -10.57 -17.08
CA PHE A 342 -3.53 -9.69 -16.45
C PHE A 342 -3.27 -9.57 -14.95
N GLN A 343 -2.59 -8.50 -14.54
CA GLN A 343 -2.21 -8.22 -13.15
C GLN A 343 -2.90 -6.98 -12.59
N GLN A 344 -4.22 -6.91 -12.72
CA GLN A 344 -4.99 -5.83 -12.11
C GLN A 344 -5.17 -6.07 -10.62
N LYS A 345 -4.84 -5.07 -9.80
CA LYS A 345 -5.04 -5.13 -8.34
C LYS A 345 -6.53 -5.32 -8.04
N ASN A 346 -6.83 -6.19 -7.07
CA ASN A 346 -8.19 -6.52 -6.64
C ASN A 346 -9.09 -7.13 -7.73
N ALA A 347 -8.54 -7.64 -8.83
CA ALA A 347 -9.33 -8.32 -9.85
C ALA A 347 -9.18 -9.84 -9.73
N VAL A 348 -10.30 -10.56 -9.80
CA VAL A 348 -10.34 -12.02 -9.86
C VAL A 348 -10.87 -12.44 -11.23
N VAL A 349 -10.01 -13.07 -12.03
CA VAL A 349 -10.36 -13.50 -13.39
C VAL A 349 -11.09 -14.84 -13.38
N PHE A 350 -12.13 -14.98 -14.21
CA PHE A 350 -12.74 -16.27 -14.45
C PHE A 350 -11.89 -17.11 -15.43
N LEU A 351 -11.06 -17.98 -14.88
CA LEU A 351 -10.13 -18.84 -15.63
C LEU A 351 -10.82 -20.12 -16.13
N SER A 352 -11.73 -19.95 -17.09
CA SER A 352 -12.44 -21.07 -17.71
C SER A 352 -12.44 -20.96 -19.23
N SER A 353 -12.27 -22.09 -19.91
CA SER A 353 -12.23 -22.16 -21.38
C SER A 353 -13.41 -21.48 -22.10
N PRO A 354 -14.68 -21.66 -21.70
CA PRO A 354 -15.83 -20.95 -22.28
C PRO A 354 -15.89 -19.44 -21.96
N LEU A 355 -15.26 -18.98 -20.89
CA LEU A 355 -15.30 -17.58 -20.45
C LEU A 355 -14.09 -16.76 -20.95
N VAL A 356 -13.05 -17.43 -21.43
CA VAL A 356 -11.89 -16.82 -22.09
C VAL A 356 -12.00 -17.03 -23.59
N LYS A 357 -12.47 -15.99 -24.29
CA LYS A 357 -12.56 -15.96 -25.75
C LYS A 357 -11.18 -15.67 -26.35
N THR A 358 -10.84 -16.42 -27.38
CA THR A 358 -9.55 -16.32 -28.07
C THR A 358 -9.78 -15.88 -29.50
N THR A 359 -9.06 -14.86 -29.95
CA THR A 359 -9.09 -14.37 -31.33
C THR A 359 -7.66 -14.32 -31.85
N ILE A 360 -7.34 -15.20 -32.80
CA ILE A 360 -6.04 -15.17 -33.49
C ILE A 360 -6.13 -14.09 -34.56
N GLU A 361 -5.46 -12.97 -34.34
CA GLU A 361 -5.46 -11.82 -35.25
C GLU A 361 -4.64 -12.14 -36.51
N ASN A 362 -3.46 -12.73 -36.33
CA ASN A 362 -2.58 -13.12 -37.43
C ASN A 362 -1.62 -14.25 -37.03
N ILE A 363 -1.18 -15.04 -38.01
CA ILE A 363 -0.07 -15.98 -37.88
C ILE A 363 0.91 -15.69 -39.00
N ILE A 364 2.12 -15.29 -38.64
CA ILE A 364 3.21 -14.96 -39.56
C ILE A 364 4.28 -16.02 -39.42
N ILE A 365 4.74 -16.54 -40.56
CA ILE A 365 5.82 -17.53 -40.64
C ILE A 365 6.96 -16.88 -41.42
N ASP A 366 8.14 -16.91 -40.83
CA ASP A 366 9.37 -16.36 -41.40
C ASP A 366 9.94 -17.34 -42.42
N GLY A 367 10.06 -16.91 -43.67
CA GLY A 367 10.55 -17.72 -44.78
C GLY A 367 9.45 -18.07 -45.77
N LYS A 368 9.82 -18.11 -47.05
CA LYS A 368 8.96 -18.52 -48.16
C LYS A 368 9.17 -20.00 -48.45
N ILE A 369 8.14 -20.63 -49.00
CA ILE A 369 8.25 -21.98 -49.54
C ILE A 369 9.35 -21.99 -50.60
N GLY A 370 10.29 -22.91 -50.47
CA GLY A 370 11.48 -23.00 -51.32
C GLY A 370 12.73 -22.29 -50.78
N ASP A 371 12.63 -21.52 -49.68
CA ASP A 371 13.80 -20.91 -49.06
C ASP A 371 14.75 -21.97 -48.50
N LYS A 372 16.05 -21.68 -48.61
CA LYS A 372 17.12 -22.52 -48.08
C LYS A 372 17.33 -22.22 -46.61
N ALA A 373 16.63 -22.95 -45.73
CA ALA A 373 16.73 -22.82 -44.29
C ALA A 373 16.57 -24.18 -43.62
N THR A 374 17.32 -24.43 -42.55
CA THR A 374 17.23 -25.68 -41.75
C THR A 374 16.19 -25.59 -40.63
N SER A 375 15.67 -24.38 -40.36
CA SER A 375 14.65 -24.12 -39.35
C SER A 375 13.69 -23.05 -39.82
N LEU A 376 12.41 -23.23 -39.51
CA LEU A 376 11.33 -22.30 -39.80
C LEU A 376 10.84 -21.68 -38.49
N LYS A 377 10.75 -20.35 -38.44
CA LYS A 377 10.25 -19.61 -37.28
C LYS A 377 8.90 -19.00 -37.61
N GLY A 378 8.08 -18.80 -36.60
CA GLY A 378 6.81 -18.12 -36.77
C GLY A 378 6.26 -17.61 -35.46
N TYR A 379 5.33 -16.68 -35.57
CA TYR A 379 4.64 -16.10 -34.44
C TYR A 379 3.14 -15.92 -34.71
N ALA A 380 2.36 -16.04 -33.64
CA ALA A 380 0.91 -15.84 -33.65
C ALA A 380 0.58 -14.64 -32.76
N GLN A 381 -0.08 -13.64 -33.34
CA GLN A 381 -0.65 -12.50 -32.60
C GLN A 381 -2.07 -12.86 -32.19
N VAL A 382 -2.33 -12.84 -30.89
CA VAL A 382 -3.58 -13.31 -30.31
C VAL A 382 -4.12 -12.29 -29.32
N SER A 383 -5.42 -12.03 -29.41
CA SER A 383 -6.17 -11.29 -28.40
C SER A 383 -6.99 -12.26 -27.56
N PHE A 384 -6.89 -12.16 -26.24
CA PHE A 384 -7.74 -12.87 -25.29
C PHE A 384 -8.72 -11.89 -24.65
N SER A 385 -10.01 -12.17 -24.76
CA SER A 385 -11.06 -11.44 -24.05
C SER A 385 -11.66 -12.33 -22.97
N PHE A 386 -11.77 -11.83 -21.74
CA PHE A 386 -12.16 -12.63 -20.58
C PHE A 386 -12.97 -11.80 -19.60
N LEU A 387 -13.63 -12.48 -18.68
CA LEU A 387 -14.45 -11.87 -17.65
C LEU A 387 -13.69 -11.89 -16.30
N TYR A 388 -13.86 -10.83 -15.51
CA TYR A 388 -13.30 -10.74 -14.16
C TYR A 388 -14.26 -10.00 -13.22
N VAL A 389 -14.07 -10.17 -11.91
CA VAL A 389 -14.83 -9.47 -10.86
C VAL A 389 -13.89 -8.75 -9.92
N ASN A 390 -14.36 -7.67 -9.30
CA ASN A 390 -13.57 -7.02 -8.26
C ASN A 390 -13.68 -7.80 -6.94
N TRP A 391 -12.59 -7.83 -6.19
CA TRP A 391 -12.52 -8.46 -4.88
C TRP A 391 -13.50 -7.84 -3.89
N GLU A 392 -13.71 -6.52 -3.97
CA GLU A 392 -14.66 -5.79 -3.14
C GLU A 392 -16.11 -6.23 -3.40
N ASP A 393 -16.47 -6.41 -4.68
CA ASP A 393 -17.80 -6.90 -5.06
C ASP A 393 -18.05 -8.33 -4.54
N LEU A 394 -17.03 -9.20 -4.60
CA LEU A 394 -17.06 -10.53 -3.98
C LEU A 394 -17.25 -10.43 -2.46
N MET A 395 -16.45 -9.60 -1.79
CA MET A 395 -16.52 -9.41 -0.34
C MET A 395 -17.90 -8.94 0.12
N ASN A 396 -18.49 -7.98 -0.60
CA ASN A 396 -19.83 -7.47 -0.32
C ASN A 396 -20.88 -8.57 -0.48
N ALA A 397 -20.82 -9.35 -1.56
CA ALA A 397 -21.79 -10.42 -1.80
C ALA A 397 -21.69 -11.54 -0.75
N PHE A 398 -20.48 -11.91 -0.31
CA PHE A 398 -20.32 -12.88 0.78
C PHE A 398 -20.76 -12.30 2.13
N SER A 399 -20.52 -11.01 2.39
CA SER A 399 -21.01 -10.36 3.60
C SER A 399 -22.55 -10.36 3.65
N GLU A 400 -23.21 -10.13 2.51
CA GLU A 400 -24.68 -10.23 2.39
C GLU A 400 -25.15 -11.67 2.59
N TYR A 401 -24.44 -12.65 2.04
CA TYR A 401 -24.75 -14.07 2.22
C TYR A 401 -24.72 -14.49 3.69
N VAL A 402 -23.65 -14.14 4.42
CA VAL A 402 -23.50 -14.45 5.85
C VAL A 402 -24.63 -13.82 6.66
N ARG A 403 -24.91 -12.54 6.41
CA ARG A 403 -25.99 -11.80 7.10
C ARG A 403 -27.36 -12.43 6.86
N ALA A 404 -27.65 -12.87 5.63
CA ALA A 404 -28.92 -13.48 5.28
C ALA A 404 -29.12 -14.87 5.91
N ARG A 405 -28.04 -15.64 6.14
CA ARG A 405 -28.10 -17.03 6.63
C ARG A 405 -28.14 -17.16 8.15
N GLN A 406 -27.30 -16.41 8.87
CA GLN A 406 -27.03 -16.69 10.30
C GLN A 406 -27.72 -15.69 11.27
N ALA A 407 -28.77 -15.02 10.79
CA ALA A 407 -29.41 -13.86 11.43
C ALA A 407 -28.41 -12.71 11.64
N ASP A 408 -28.90 -11.50 11.95
CA ASP A 408 -28.10 -10.27 12.04
C ASP A 408 -26.96 -10.28 13.10
N SER A 409 -26.75 -11.41 13.79
CA SER A 409 -25.83 -11.58 14.91
C SER A 409 -24.39 -11.94 14.52
N ILE A 410 -24.16 -12.39 13.28
CA ILE A 410 -22.84 -12.81 12.78
C ILE A 410 -22.46 -11.93 11.60
N HIS A 411 -21.18 -11.56 11.53
CA HIS A 411 -20.61 -10.80 10.42
C HIS A 411 -19.40 -11.51 9.84
N LEU A 412 -19.17 -11.25 8.56
CA LEU A 412 -17.97 -11.66 7.84
C LEU A 412 -16.79 -10.77 8.29
N ILE A 413 -15.71 -11.40 8.74
CA ILE A 413 -14.47 -10.71 9.12
C ILE A 413 -13.55 -10.65 7.90
N SER A 414 -13.32 -11.80 7.26
CA SER A 414 -12.48 -11.89 6.07
C SER A 414 -12.80 -13.15 5.26
N ILE A 415 -12.26 -13.18 4.05
CA ILE A 415 -12.32 -14.31 3.12
C ILE A 415 -10.88 -14.71 2.84
N ASP A 416 -10.56 -16.01 2.88
CA ASP A 416 -9.25 -16.50 2.45
C ASP A 416 -9.15 -16.44 0.91
N PRO A 417 -8.32 -15.55 0.33
CA PRO A 417 -8.20 -15.43 -1.12
C PRO A 417 -7.69 -16.68 -1.82
N ASN A 418 -6.92 -17.52 -1.12
CA ASN A 418 -6.33 -18.74 -1.70
C ASN A 418 -7.34 -19.89 -1.77
N SER A 419 -8.40 -19.83 -0.96
CA SER A 419 -9.48 -20.81 -0.95
C SER A 419 -10.53 -20.56 -2.04
N LEU A 420 -10.53 -19.38 -2.67
CA LEU A 420 -11.51 -18.99 -3.66
C LEU A 420 -11.40 -19.87 -4.91
N SER A 421 -12.48 -20.57 -5.21
CA SER A 421 -12.58 -21.42 -6.40
C SER A 421 -13.96 -21.33 -7.04
N PHE A 422 -13.97 -21.37 -8.36
CA PHE A 422 -15.20 -21.33 -9.16
C PHE A 422 -15.45 -22.71 -9.77
N LEU A 423 -16.63 -23.28 -9.53
CA LEU A 423 -17.00 -24.61 -10.01
C LEU A 423 -17.61 -24.52 -11.41
N TYR A 424 -16.74 -24.39 -12.43
CA TYR A 424 -17.16 -24.14 -13.82
C TYR A 424 -17.93 -25.29 -14.47
N GLU A 425 -17.81 -26.52 -13.96
CA GLU A 425 -18.59 -27.69 -14.41
C GLU A 425 -20.10 -27.48 -14.30
N ASN A 426 -20.53 -26.59 -13.39
CA ASN A 426 -21.93 -26.27 -13.11
C ASN A 426 -22.31 -24.87 -13.62
N LEU A 427 -21.51 -24.29 -14.52
CA LEU A 427 -21.78 -22.98 -15.12
C LEU A 427 -23.08 -23.02 -15.92
N LYS A 428 -24.06 -22.21 -15.51
CA LYS A 428 -25.26 -21.95 -16.31
C LYS A 428 -25.17 -20.53 -16.87
N SER A 429 -25.52 -20.35 -18.14
CA SER A 429 -25.60 -19.04 -18.77
C SER A 429 -27.00 -18.77 -19.27
N GLU A 430 -27.51 -17.58 -18.97
CA GLU A 430 -28.75 -17.05 -19.53
C GLU A 430 -28.42 -15.82 -20.38
N THR A 431 -28.92 -15.77 -21.60
CA THR A 431 -28.75 -14.59 -22.46
C THR A 431 -29.63 -13.47 -21.92
N LEU A 432 -29.05 -12.32 -21.56
CA LEU A 432 -29.84 -11.16 -21.17
C LEU A 432 -30.48 -10.56 -22.43
N VAL A 433 -31.80 -10.68 -22.55
CA VAL A 433 -32.57 -9.89 -23.51
C VAL A 433 -32.72 -8.50 -22.89
N ALA A 434 -31.79 -7.61 -23.21
CA ALA A 434 -31.88 -6.24 -22.74
C ALA A 434 -32.89 -5.46 -23.58
N GLN A 435 -33.85 -4.81 -22.91
CA GLN A 435 -34.56 -3.66 -23.48
C GLN A 435 -33.63 -2.44 -23.39
N PHE A 436 -32.72 -2.29 -24.35
CA PHE A 436 -31.90 -1.09 -24.43
C PHE A 436 -32.68 0.00 -25.18
N SER A 437 -33.11 1.05 -24.47
CA SER A 437 -33.52 2.31 -25.08
C SER A 437 -32.28 3.12 -25.43
N GLY A 438 -31.74 2.95 -26.64
CA GLY A 438 -30.62 3.75 -27.15
C GLY A 438 -30.00 3.17 -28.41
N GLU A 439 -30.03 3.94 -29.50
CA GLU A 439 -29.32 3.66 -30.75
C GLU A 439 -27.81 3.52 -30.47
N ASN A 440 -27.21 2.42 -30.94
CA ASN A 440 -25.77 2.04 -30.81
C ASN A 440 -25.39 1.09 -29.66
N SER A 441 -26.19 0.05 -29.41
CA SER A 441 -25.71 -1.11 -28.65
C SER A 441 -25.29 -2.23 -29.60
N GLN A 442 -23.97 -2.40 -29.80
CA GLN A 442 -23.47 -3.64 -30.38
C GLN A 442 -23.86 -4.80 -29.47
N ILE A 443 -24.44 -5.85 -30.05
CA ILE A 443 -24.79 -7.10 -29.39
C ILE A 443 -23.47 -7.84 -29.05
N GLY A 444 -22.75 -7.32 -28.06
CA GLY A 444 -21.82 -8.09 -27.27
C GLY A 444 -22.66 -8.96 -26.33
N SER A 445 -22.31 -10.23 -26.22
CA SER A 445 -23.01 -11.23 -25.39
C SER A 445 -23.06 -10.81 -23.92
N ASN A 446 -24.01 -9.96 -23.54
CA ASN A 446 -24.35 -9.66 -22.15
C ASN A 446 -25.07 -10.89 -21.61
N ALA A 447 -24.29 -11.85 -21.13
CA ALA A 447 -24.81 -13.07 -20.53
C ALA A 447 -24.80 -12.92 -19.02
N LEU A 448 -25.84 -13.45 -18.39
CA LEU A 448 -25.90 -13.68 -16.96
C LEU A 448 -25.37 -15.07 -16.71
N TYR A 449 -24.50 -15.21 -15.71
CA TYR A 449 -23.92 -16.49 -15.35
C TYR A 449 -24.34 -16.87 -13.94
N ILE A 450 -24.75 -18.11 -13.73
CA ILE A 450 -24.93 -18.68 -12.40
C ILE A 450 -23.77 -19.65 -12.22
N LEU A 451 -22.91 -19.35 -11.24
CA LEU A 451 -21.66 -20.08 -11.04
C LEU A 451 -21.48 -20.36 -9.54
N PRO A 452 -21.44 -21.65 -9.14
CA PRO A 452 -21.13 -21.99 -7.77
C PRO A 452 -19.71 -21.52 -7.43
N THR A 453 -19.62 -20.75 -6.36
CA THR A 453 -18.36 -20.17 -5.87
C THR A 453 -18.11 -20.74 -4.50
N LYS A 454 -16.97 -21.43 -4.37
CA LYS A 454 -16.50 -22.01 -3.12
C LYS A 454 -15.47 -21.07 -2.50
N VAL A 455 -15.59 -20.81 -1.21
CA VAL A 455 -14.59 -20.06 -0.45
C VAL A 455 -14.64 -20.41 1.03
N SER A 456 -13.48 -20.34 1.68
CA SER A 456 -13.36 -20.39 3.13
C SER A 456 -13.48 -18.98 3.69
N ILE A 457 -14.42 -18.79 4.60
CA ILE A 457 -14.66 -17.51 5.27
C ILE A 457 -14.26 -17.57 6.73
N LEU A 458 -13.88 -16.42 7.26
CA LEU A 458 -13.73 -16.19 8.70
C LEU A 458 -14.89 -15.31 9.17
N GLN A 459 -15.69 -15.83 10.10
CA GLN A 459 -16.84 -15.13 10.65
C GLN A 459 -16.79 -15.08 12.16
N GLY A 460 -17.45 -14.07 12.73
CA GLY A 460 -17.54 -13.87 14.17
C GLY A 460 -18.78 -13.11 14.57
N TYR A 461 -19.04 -13.08 15.88
CA TYR A 461 -20.18 -12.36 16.44
C TYR A 461 -20.06 -10.84 16.20
N ASP A 462 -21.15 -10.20 15.79
CA ASP A 462 -21.20 -8.75 15.60
C ASP A 462 -21.50 -8.03 16.91
N PHE A 463 -20.44 -7.69 17.65
CA PHE A 463 -20.54 -6.90 18.88
C PHE A 463 -20.93 -5.43 18.66
N LYS A 464 -20.93 -4.90 17.43
CA LYS A 464 -21.41 -3.53 17.15
C LYS A 464 -22.93 -3.48 17.23
N ARG A 465 -23.60 -4.55 16.79
CA ARG A 465 -25.05 -4.71 16.90
C ARG A 465 -25.49 -5.34 18.22
N ASP A 466 -24.69 -6.28 18.75
CA ASP A 466 -24.89 -6.99 20.02
C ASP A 466 -26.34 -7.43 20.27
N ILE A 467 -26.92 -8.16 19.32
CA ILE A 467 -28.33 -8.58 19.33
C ILE A 467 -28.68 -9.48 20.53
N LYS A 468 -27.68 -10.20 21.05
CA LYS A 468 -27.84 -11.08 22.22
C LYS A 468 -27.65 -10.31 23.54
N GLY A 469 -27.28 -9.03 23.49
CA GLY A 469 -27.05 -8.20 24.66
C GLY A 469 -25.91 -8.74 25.54
N ILE A 470 -24.84 -9.27 24.93
CA ILE A 470 -23.70 -9.85 25.64
C ILE A 470 -22.94 -8.76 26.39
N LEU A 471 -22.68 -7.61 25.76
CA LEU A 471 -21.94 -6.50 26.38
C LEU A 471 -22.63 -5.96 27.65
N PRO A 472 -23.94 -5.62 27.65
CA PRO A 472 -24.62 -5.20 28.86
C PRO A 472 -24.76 -6.34 29.88
N SER A 473 -24.89 -7.59 29.45
CA SER A 473 -24.95 -8.75 30.36
C SER A 473 -23.65 -8.96 31.12
N ILE A 474 -22.51 -8.92 30.43
CA ILE A 474 -21.18 -8.97 31.05
C ILE A 474 -21.04 -7.85 32.07
N LYS A 475 -21.33 -6.61 31.67
CA LYS A 475 -21.24 -5.45 32.56
C LYS A 475 -22.07 -5.60 33.84
N ASN A 476 -23.22 -6.27 33.77
CA ASN A 476 -24.07 -6.55 34.92
C ASN A 476 -23.52 -7.66 35.82
N LEU A 477 -22.97 -8.72 35.24
CA LEU A 477 -22.54 -9.92 35.96
C LEU A 477 -21.17 -9.76 36.63
N VAL A 478 -20.29 -8.93 36.09
CA VAL A 478 -18.88 -8.83 36.54
C VAL A 478 -18.65 -7.81 37.66
N SER A 479 -19.66 -7.01 38.00
CA SER A 479 -19.57 -5.99 39.04
C SER A 479 -19.25 -6.60 40.41
N GLY A 480 -18.21 -6.09 41.09
CA GLY A 480 -17.77 -6.56 42.41
C GLY A 480 -17.06 -7.92 42.47
N LYS A 481 -16.89 -8.60 41.32
CA LYS A 481 -16.24 -9.92 41.23
C LYS A 481 -14.73 -9.80 41.15
N THR A 482 -14.03 -10.89 41.46
CA THR A 482 -12.57 -10.95 41.28
C THR A 482 -12.20 -11.02 39.81
N VAL A 483 -10.95 -10.69 39.45
CA VAL A 483 -10.43 -10.85 38.08
C VAL A 483 -10.61 -12.30 37.58
N SER A 484 -10.27 -13.29 38.41
CA SER A 484 -10.38 -14.71 38.05
C SER A 484 -11.82 -15.16 37.83
N GLU A 485 -12.74 -14.77 38.72
CA GLU A 485 -14.17 -15.07 38.54
C GLU A 485 -14.75 -14.39 37.30
N THR A 486 -14.30 -13.16 37.03
CA THR A 486 -14.74 -12.39 35.86
C THR A 486 -14.28 -13.04 34.56
N GLN A 487 -13.02 -13.48 34.49
CA GLN A 487 -12.51 -14.23 33.35
C GLN A 487 -13.30 -15.52 33.10
N LYS A 488 -13.60 -16.29 34.16
CA LYS A 488 -14.42 -17.51 34.05
C LYS A 488 -15.83 -17.23 33.52
N LEU A 489 -16.46 -16.14 33.97
CA LEU A 489 -17.79 -15.74 33.49
C LEU A 489 -17.75 -15.31 32.03
N ILE A 490 -16.73 -14.55 31.63
CA ILE A 490 -16.59 -14.11 30.24
C ILE A 490 -16.30 -15.30 29.31
N GLN A 491 -15.47 -16.25 29.75
CA GLN A 491 -15.18 -17.49 29.01
C GLN A 491 -16.40 -18.42 28.87
N SER A 492 -17.47 -18.20 29.62
CA SER A 492 -18.72 -18.96 29.44
C SER A 492 -19.48 -18.57 28.16
N TYR A 493 -19.17 -17.42 27.56
CA TYR A 493 -19.76 -16.97 26.31
C TYR A 493 -19.00 -17.56 25.12
N PRO A 494 -19.62 -18.42 24.28
CA PRO A 494 -18.95 -19.00 23.12
C PRO A 494 -18.56 -17.97 22.05
N GLU A 495 -19.17 -16.78 22.07
CA GLU A 495 -18.86 -15.66 21.17
C GLU A 495 -17.54 -14.94 21.51
N ILE A 496 -16.92 -15.26 22.65
CA ILE A 496 -15.71 -14.60 23.15
C ILE A 496 -14.58 -15.62 23.25
N SER A 497 -13.48 -15.37 22.55
CA SER A 497 -12.29 -16.22 22.59
C SER A 497 -11.50 -16.00 23.88
N SER A 498 -11.24 -14.74 24.22
CA SER A 498 -10.48 -14.38 25.41
C SER A 498 -10.85 -12.99 25.91
N SER A 499 -10.41 -12.67 27.13
CA SER A 499 -10.60 -11.33 27.70
C SER A 499 -9.39 -10.88 28.50
N SER A 500 -9.13 -9.59 28.45
CA SER A 500 -8.13 -8.90 29.27
C SER A 500 -8.81 -7.89 30.16
N ILE A 501 -8.38 -7.79 31.43
CA ILE A 501 -8.99 -6.93 32.44
C ILE A 501 -7.90 -6.03 32.99
N ASP A 502 -8.09 -4.72 32.85
CA ASP A 502 -7.25 -3.68 33.43
C ASP A 502 -8.04 -2.97 34.54
N LEU A 503 -7.49 -2.94 35.75
CA LEU A 503 -8.15 -2.38 36.94
C LEU A 503 -7.66 -0.96 37.29
N GLY A 504 -6.89 -0.31 36.41
CA GLY A 504 -6.40 1.05 36.62
C GLY A 504 -5.44 1.18 37.81
N LEU A 505 -5.06 2.43 38.14
CA LEU A 505 -3.96 2.73 39.07
C LEU A 505 -4.14 2.26 40.52
N PHE A 506 -5.38 2.03 40.97
CA PHE A 506 -5.69 1.60 42.35
C PHE A 506 -6.62 0.37 42.37
N GLY A 507 -6.63 -0.40 41.29
CA GLY A 507 -7.33 -1.66 41.21
C GLY A 507 -6.67 -2.71 42.10
N GLY A 508 -7.40 -3.25 43.07
CA GLY A 508 -7.01 -4.47 43.79
C GLY A 508 -7.26 -5.71 42.92
N ASP A 509 -7.70 -6.81 43.51
CA ASP A 509 -8.04 -8.04 42.74
C ASP A 509 -9.50 -8.10 42.28
N ARG A 510 -10.26 -7.01 42.45
CA ARG A 510 -11.73 -6.96 42.26
C ARG A 510 -12.16 -5.80 41.38
N LEU A 511 -13.20 -6.04 40.59
CA LEU A 511 -13.84 -5.01 39.78
C LEU A 511 -14.68 -4.07 40.66
N PRO A 512 -14.83 -2.79 40.27
CA PRO A 512 -15.70 -1.84 40.96
C PRO A 512 -17.14 -2.35 41.08
N THR A 513 -17.81 -2.05 42.19
CA THR A 513 -19.25 -2.35 42.37
C THR A 513 -20.14 -1.39 41.57
N VAL A 514 -19.64 -0.18 41.28
CA VAL A 514 -20.34 0.84 40.54
C VAL A 514 -20.21 0.59 39.04
N LYS A 515 -21.31 0.17 38.40
CA LYS A 515 -21.33 -0.21 36.97
C LYS A 515 -20.83 0.87 36.02
N SER A 516 -21.07 2.16 36.30
CA SER A 516 -20.59 3.25 35.45
C SER A 516 -19.06 3.34 35.37
N ARG A 517 -18.34 2.72 36.31
CA ARG A 517 -16.87 2.66 36.36
C ARG A 517 -16.28 1.43 35.64
N ILE A 518 -17.13 0.57 35.06
CA ILE A 518 -16.73 -0.58 34.25
C ILE A 518 -16.97 -0.24 32.77
N SER A 519 -15.90 -0.21 31.99
CA SER A 519 -15.92 -0.08 30.54
C SER A 519 -15.70 -1.46 29.91
N VAL A 520 -16.57 -1.87 28.99
CA VAL A 520 -16.38 -3.09 28.20
C VAL A 520 -16.08 -2.66 26.78
N LYS A 521 -14.93 -3.09 26.26
CA LYS A 521 -14.45 -2.80 24.91
C LYS A 521 -14.24 -4.10 24.16
N VAL A 522 -14.37 -4.04 22.84
CA VAL A 522 -14.08 -5.17 21.96
C VAL A 522 -12.84 -4.82 21.17
N SER A 523 -11.85 -5.72 21.18
CA SER A 523 -10.67 -5.62 20.32
C SER A 523 -11.10 -5.91 18.88
N GLU A 524 -10.71 -5.03 17.95
CA GLU A 524 -10.84 -5.30 16.52
C GLU A 524 -9.86 -6.38 16.06
#